data_AF-A0A6B2V6V8-F1
#
_entry.id   AF-A0A6B2V6V8-F1
#
_cell.length_a   1.000
_cell.length_b   1.000
_cell.length_c   1.000
_cell.angle_alpha   90.00
_cell.angle_beta   90.00
_cell.angle_gamma   90.00
#
_symmetry.space_group_name_H-M   'P 1'
#
loop_
_entity.id
_entity.type
_entity.pdbx_description
1 polymer ?
#
loop_
_entity_poly.entity_id
_entity_poly.type
_entity_poly.pdbx_seq_one_letter_code
_entity_poly.pdbx_strand_id
1 'polypeptide(L)'
;ELGIAEAVAALAGHGHGEAHGGPTGRIGPVLGLLHAWGPRCGTPGRVPTPGLLTGLSGIGYALLRLGFADTVPSVLLLDPAPDGGACD
;
A
#
# COMPACT_ATOMS: atom_id res chain seq x y z
N GLU A 1 9.31 6.81 -2.70
CA GLU A 1 8.61 6.86 -1.39
C GLU A 1 7.73 5.65 -1.09
N LEU A 2 6.96 5.08 -2.03
CA LEU A 2 6.04 3.97 -1.71
C LEU A 2 6.74 2.73 -1.11
N GLY A 3 7.94 2.40 -1.58
CA GLY A 3 8.74 1.31 -1.01
C GLY A 3 9.15 1.52 0.45
N ILE A 4 9.28 2.77 0.91
CA ILE A 4 9.55 3.06 2.33
C ILE A 4 8.28 2.84 3.15
N ALA A 5 7.13 3.27 2.66
CA ALA A 5 5.84 3.06 3.34
C ALA A 5 5.50 1.57 3.46
N GLU A 6 5.75 0.77 2.42
CA GLU A 6 5.57 -0.69 2.45
C GLU A 6 6.53 -1.37 3.44
N ALA A 7 7.79 -0.95 3.50
CA ALA A 7 8.73 -1.48 4.48
C ALA A 7 8.28 -1.20 5.92
N VAL A 8 7.78 0.01 6.19
CA VAL A 8 7.23 0.38 7.51
C VAL A 8 5.96 -0.41 7.82
N ALA A 9 5.04 -0.58 6.87
CA ALA A 9 3.81 -1.35 7.05
C ALA A 9 4.09 -2.83 7.30
N ALA A 10 5.03 -3.43 6.55
CA ALA A 10 5.44 -4.81 6.74
C ALA A 10 6.12 -5.03 8.11
N LEU A 11 7.04 -4.15 8.51
CA LEU A 11 7.68 -4.21 9.83
C LEU A 11 6.67 -4.05 10.98
N ALA A 12 5.65 -3.19 10.81
CA ALA A 12 4.57 -3.06 11.78
C ALA A 12 3.71 -4.33 11.87
N GLY A 13 3.47 -5.02 10.75
CA GLY A 13 2.75 -6.30 10.69
C GLY A 13 3.52 -7.49 11.28
N HIS A 14 4.86 -7.46 11.26
CA HIS A 14 5.72 -8.52 11.78
C HIS A 14 6.00 -8.46 13.30
N GLY A 15 5.34 -7.55 14.03
CA GLY A 15 5.39 -7.51 15.49
C GLY A 15 6.41 -6.54 16.06
N HIS A 16 6.22 -5.24 15.80
CA HIS A 16 6.63 -4.16 16.70
C HIS A 16 5.40 -3.27 16.96
N GLY A 17 4.79 -3.46 18.13
CA GLY A 17 3.60 -2.76 18.55
C GLY A 17 3.78 -1.24 18.66
N GLU A 18 2.65 -0.54 18.64
CA GLU A 18 2.48 0.90 18.88
C GLU A 18 2.71 1.86 17.69
N ALA A 19 1.86 1.73 16.67
CA ALA A 19 1.39 2.90 15.93
C ALA A 19 -0.15 2.84 15.84
N HIS A 20 -0.80 3.02 16.99
CA HIS A 20 -2.25 2.96 17.21
C HIS A 20 -2.98 4.19 16.66
N GLY A 21 -2.96 4.35 15.34
CA GLY A 21 -4.10 4.88 14.60
C GLY A 21 -4.84 3.69 13.99
N GLY A 22 -6.17 3.61 14.17
CA GLY A 22 -6.97 2.70 13.34
C GLY A 22 -6.69 2.96 11.84
N PRO A 23 -7.04 2.03 10.94
CA PRO A 23 -6.76 2.14 9.50
C PRO A 23 -7.09 3.54 8.92
N THR A 24 -8.19 4.13 9.37
CA THR A 24 -8.65 5.48 9.03
C THR A 24 -7.68 6.60 9.40
N GLY A 25 -7.01 6.49 10.57
CA GLY A 25 -6.06 7.50 11.05
C GLY A 25 -4.76 7.54 10.24
N ARG A 26 -4.36 6.41 9.65
CA ARG A 26 -3.16 6.31 8.79
C ARG A 26 -3.43 6.69 7.33
N ILE A 27 -4.61 6.33 6.81
CA ILE A 27 -4.98 6.58 5.41
C ILE A 27 -5.37 8.04 5.14
N GLY A 28 -6.03 8.71 6.08
CA GLY A 28 -6.59 10.05 5.90
C GLY A 28 -5.61 11.08 5.32
N PRO A 29 -4.42 11.27 5.91
CA PRO A 29 -3.42 12.20 5.39
C PRO A 29 -2.93 11.85 3.97
N VAL A 30 -2.77 10.56 3.68
CA VAL A 30 -2.34 10.07 2.35
C VAL A 30 -3.41 10.39 1.31
N LEU A 31 -4.69 10.14 1.61
CA LEU A 31 -5.79 10.51 0.71
C LEU A 31 -5.89 12.02 0.50
N GLY A 32 -5.66 12.82 1.54
CA GLY A 32 -5.62 14.28 1.42
C GLY A 32 -4.55 14.77 0.44
N LEU A 33 -3.35 14.18 0.49
CA LEU A 33 -2.28 14.45 -0.47
C LEU A 33 -2.64 14.02 -1.89
N LEU A 34 -3.21 12.83 -2.06
CA LEU A 34 -3.65 12.34 -3.38
C LEU A 34 -4.77 13.21 -3.97
N HIS A 35 -5.71 13.67 -3.14
CA HIS A 35 -6.77 14.57 -3.58
C HIS A 35 -6.20 15.92 -4.04
N ALA A 36 -5.26 16.48 -3.27
CA ALA A 36 -4.69 17.80 -3.58
C ALA A 36 -3.74 17.79 -4.79
N TRP A 37 -2.98 16.70 -5.00
CA TRP A 37 -1.86 16.68 -5.96
C TRP A 37 -1.94 15.59 -7.03
N GLY A 38 -2.94 14.71 -6.95
CA GLY A 38 -3.06 13.53 -7.79
C GLY A 38 -2.02 12.44 -7.50
N PRO A 39 -2.23 11.22 -8.02
CA PRO A 39 -1.26 10.14 -7.92
C PRO A 39 -0.04 10.43 -8.80
N ARG A 40 1.17 10.25 -8.24
CA ARG A 40 2.44 10.51 -8.94
C ARG A 40 3.24 9.24 -9.07
N CYS A 41 3.34 8.75 -10.30
CA CYS A 41 4.13 7.57 -10.63
C CYS A 41 5.63 7.85 -10.41
N GLY A 42 6.38 6.81 -10.06
CA GLY A 42 7.85 6.84 -9.92
C GLY A 42 8.59 6.81 -11.26
N THR A 43 7.89 6.95 -12.38
CA THR A 43 8.44 7.00 -13.73
C THR A 43 9.08 8.36 -14.02
N PRO A 44 10.10 8.45 -14.90
CA PRO A 44 10.58 9.74 -15.40
C PRO A 44 9.41 10.59 -15.93
N GLY A 45 9.35 11.86 -15.54
CA GLY A 45 8.25 12.75 -15.90
C GLY A 45 6.91 12.47 -15.18
N ARG A 46 6.84 11.48 -14.28
CA ARG A 46 5.64 11.10 -13.52
C ARG A 46 4.46 10.72 -14.41
N VAL A 47 4.76 10.20 -15.59
CA VAL A 47 3.75 9.79 -16.57
C VAL A 47 2.85 8.73 -15.92
N PRO A 48 1.51 8.88 -16.00
CA PRO A 48 0.59 7.85 -15.53
C PRO A 48 0.85 6.53 -16.24
N THR A 49 1.32 5.53 -15.51
CA THR A 49 1.57 4.18 -16.04
C THR A 49 0.83 3.14 -15.20
N PRO A 50 0.38 2.02 -15.80
CA PRO A 50 -0.37 0.99 -15.07
C PRO A 50 0.51 0.05 -14.23
N GLY A 51 1.81 0.32 -14.10
CA GLY A 51 2.75 -0.59 -13.43
C GLY A 51 2.53 -0.73 -11.91
N LEU A 52 2.91 -1.89 -11.36
CA LEU A 52 2.80 -2.15 -9.92
C LEU A 52 3.92 -1.50 -9.10
N LEU A 53 5.16 -1.51 -9.58
CA LEU A 53 6.29 -1.02 -8.77
C LEU A 53 6.44 0.50 -8.81
N THR A 54 6.12 1.11 -9.96
CA THR A 54 6.34 2.54 -10.20
C THR A 54 5.11 3.24 -10.79
N GLY A 55 4.02 2.52 -11.02
CA GLY A 55 2.82 3.05 -11.64
C GLY A 55 1.65 3.19 -10.68
N LEU A 56 0.49 3.53 -11.24
CA LEU A 56 -0.77 3.77 -10.54
C LEU A 56 -1.28 2.52 -9.81
N SER A 57 -1.06 1.34 -10.37
CA SER A 57 -1.47 0.08 -9.74
C SER A 57 -0.76 -0.13 -8.42
N GLY A 58 0.52 0.27 -8.31
CA GLY A 58 1.25 0.27 -7.04
C GLY A 58 0.66 1.19 -5.99
N ILE A 59 0.30 2.42 -6.41
CA ILE A 59 -0.31 3.40 -5.51
C ILE A 59 -1.65 2.88 -4.99
N GLY A 60 -2.50 2.34 -5.86
CA GLY A 60 -3.76 1.72 -5.46
C GLY A 60 -3.55 0.53 -4.51
N TYR A 61 -2.57 -0.33 -4.81
CA TYR A 61 -2.24 -1.48 -3.98
C TYR A 61 -1.79 -1.09 -2.57
N ALA A 62 -0.89 -0.10 -2.45
CA ALA A 62 -0.42 0.37 -1.16
C ALA A 62 -1.55 1.01 -0.33
N LEU A 63 -2.50 1.71 -0.95
CA LEU A 63 -3.68 2.23 -0.24
C LEU A 63 -4.56 1.09 0.30
N LEU A 64 -4.76 0.04 -0.49
CA LEU A 64 -5.49 -1.16 -0.06
C LEU A 64 -4.78 -1.82 1.12
N ARG A 65 -3.46 -2.05 1.03
CA ARG A 65 -2.69 -2.66 2.13
C ARG A 65 -2.63 -1.78 3.37
N LEU A 66 -2.58 -0.46 3.24
CA LEU A 66 -2.61 0.46 4.39
C LEU A 66 -3.95 0.39 5.15
N GLY A 67 -5.05 0.08 4.46
CA GLY A 67 -6.38 -0.07 5.05
C GLY A 67 -6.74 -1.49 5.50
N PHE A 68 -6.13 -2.50 4.88
CA PHE A 68 -6.52 -3.89 4.98
C PHE A 68 -5.29 -4.80 5.01
N ALA A 69 -4.31 -4.49 5.87
CA ALA A 69 -3.02 -5.20 5.92
C ALA A 69 -3.15 -6.71 6.16
N ASP A 70 -4.22 -7.14 6.84
CA ASP A 70 -4.50 -8.55 7.15
C ASP A 70 -5.02 -9.34 5.95
N THR A 71 -5.57 -8.69 4.92
CA THR A 71 -6.18 -9.36 3.75
C THR A 71 -5.50 -9.05 2.43
N VAL A 72 -4.69 -7.99 2.36
CA VAL A 72 -3.96 -7.58 1.16
C VAL A 72 -2.48 -7.86 1.39
N PRO A 73 -1.85 -8.90 0.81
CA PRO A 73 -0.49 -9.36 1.16
C PRO A 73 0.63 -8.35 0.83
N SER A 74 1.87 -8.56 1.29
CA SER A 74 3.00 -7.76 0.82
C SER A 74 3.56 -8.32 -0.48
N VAL A 75 3.33 -7.65 -1.62
CA VAL A 75 3.96 -8.05 -2.89
C VAL A 75 5.48 -7.82 -2.88
N LEU A 76 5.97 -6.83 -2.13
CA LEU A 76 7.41 -6.57 -2.05
C LEU A 76 8.17 -7.63 -1.25
N LEU A 77 7.51 -8.26 -0.27
CA LEU A 77 8.06 -9.38 0.47
C LEU A 77 7.75 -10.74 -0.17
N LEU A 78 7.01 -10.75 -1.28
CA LEU A 78 6.51 -11.96 -1.92
C LEU A 78 5.69 -12.82 -0.94
N ASP A 79 4.88 -12.17 -0.10
CA ASP A 79 3.96 -12.87 0.79
C ASP A 79 3.02 -13.76 -0.04
N PRO A 80 2.72 -14.97 0.45
CA PRO A 80 1.68 -15.78 -0.17
C PRO A 80 0.35 -15.03 -0.13
N ALA A 81 -0.46 -15.22 -1.18
CA ALA A 81 -1.84 -14.77 -1.11
C ALA A 81 -2.52 -15.48 0.08
N PRO A 82 -3.36 -14.79 0.86
CA PRO A 82 -4.19 -15.47 1.84
C PRO A 82 -4.98 -16.56 1.12
N ASP A 83 -5.15 -17.71 1.78
CA ASP A 83 -5.86 -18.87 1.26
C ASP A 83 -7.20 -18.38 0.68
N GLY A 84 -7.24 -18.24 -0.63
CA GLY A 84 -8.46 -17.82 -1.30
C GLY A 84 -9.45 -18.92 -1.00
N GLY A 85 -10.52 -18.61 -0.25
CA GLY A 85 -11.65 -19.52 -0.10
C GLY A 85 -11.92 -20.09 -1.48
N ALA A 86 -11.71 -21.41 -1.61
CA ALA A 86 -11.72 -22.07 -2.89
C ALA A 86 -13.01 -21.68 -3.62
N CYS A 87 -12.90 -21.34 -4.91
CA CYS A 87 -14.09 -21.24 -5.74
C CYS A 87 -14.74 -22.64 -5.77
N ASP A 88 -15.73 -22.86 -4.90
CA ASP A 88 -16.86 -23.76 -5.18
C ASP A 88 -17.90 -23.00 -6.01
#